data_AF-A0A6L7MGZ3-F1
#
_entry.id   AF-A0A6L7MGZ3-F1
#
_cell.length_a   1.000
_cell.length_b   1.000
_cell.length_c   1.000
_cell.angle_alpha   90.00
_cell.angle_beta   90.00
_cell.angle_gamma   90.00
#
_symmetry.space_group_name_H-M   'P 1'
#
loop_
_entity.id
_entity.type
_entity.pdbx_description
1 polymer ?
#
loop_
_entity_poly.entity_id
_entity_poly.type
_entity_poly.pdbx_seq_one_letter_code
_entity_poly.pdbx_strand_id
1 'polypeptide(L)'
;MNESPKPPVAHKVLVTGGAGYIGSTICSALEDSGHSPVVLDSLVNGHEAFARAHPLYKGDIAAPGVISQIFEEHPDIEFTIHCAALAVVPDSVGRPYEYYRNNVTGSAELFRMLAEHGCRNVVFSSSAALYDNVPGFMVTEDSPTRPQSPYARSKLMTEMMLEDMAASYGLKAISLRYFNPIGADPKLRSGQVQREATQIVNILVEVASGDRPIFQVTGTDWPTRDGTGIRDYIHVWDLAQAHVKAVERIDDVFPDGPGFKIINLGSGNGVTVREIVSAFERVHGSPLPQEDAPPRPGDVAGAYANADRAAELLGWHTRLSLEDGIRDALAWGEKSSYS
;
A
#
# COMPACT_ATOMS: atom_id res chain seq x y z
N MET A 1 -31.44 -9.23 -22.50
CA MET A 1 -31.74 -7.90 -21.96
C MET A 1 -30.44 -7.40 -21.36
N ASN A 2 -29.77 -6.45 -22.02
CA ASN A 2 -28.61 -5.77 -21.42
C ASN A 2 -29.19 -4.79 -20.40
N GLU A 3 -29.17 -5.15 -19.13
CA GLU A 3 -29.38 -4.16 -18.07
C GLU A 3 -28.25 -3.13 -18.19
N SER A 4 -28.61 -1.87 -18.38
CA SER A 4 -27.69 -0.76 -18.22
C SER A 4 -27.05 -0.88 -16.83
N PRO A 5 -25.72 -0.73 -16.69
CA PRO A 5 -25.08 -0.81 -15.38
C PRO A 5 -25.74 0.19 -14.44
N LYS A 6 -26.14 -0.27 -13.25
CA LYS A 6 -26.61 0.62 -12.18
C LYS A 6 -25.57 1.72 -11.99
N PRO A 7 -25.97 2.99 -11.82
CA PRO A 7 -25.03 4.04 -11.46
C PRO A 7 -24.30 3.61 -10.17
N PRO A 8 -22.97 3.83 -10.08
CA PRO A 8 -22.22 3.43 -8.91
C PRO A 8 -22.79 4.12 -7.67
N VAL A 9 -22.96 3.35 -6.59
CA VAL A 9 -23.43 3.87 -5.32
C VAL A 9 -22.30 4.69 -4.71
N ALA A 10 -22.55 5.97 -4.42
CA ALA A 10 -21.59 6.79 -3.71
C ALA A 10 -21.49 6.30 -2.26
N HIS A 11 -20.27 6.10 -1.78
CA HIS A 11 -19.99 5.59 -0.43
C HIS A 11 -19.20 6.63 0.33
N LYS A 12 -19.44 6.73 1.64
CA LYS A 12 -18.57 7.47 2.56
C LYS A 12 -17.59 6.48 3.19
N VAL A 13 -16.30 6.80 3.10
CA VAL A 13 -15.22 5.84 3.40
C VAL A 13 -14.24 6.46 4.39
N LEU A 14 -14.09 5.84 5.56
CA LEU A 14 -13.02 6.20 6.49
C LEU A 14 -11.68 5.69 5.94
N VAL A 15 -10.71 6.58 5.74
CA VAL A 15 -9.36 6.23 5.31
C VAL A 15 -8.39 6.56 6.44
N THR A 16 -7.93 5.54 7.16
CA THR A 16 -6.92 5.75 8.20
C THR A 16 -5.54 5.80 7.57
N GLY A 17 -4.66 6.69 8.02
CA GLY A 17 -3.38 6.93 7.34
C GLY A 17 -3.55 7.69 6.01
N GLY A 18 -4.70 8.35 5.82
CA GLY A 18 -5.07 9.05 4.59
C GLY A 18 -4.26 10.30 4.31
N ALA A 19 -3.40 10.75 5.22
CA ALA A 19 -2.43 11.81 4.97
C ALA A 19 -1.04 11.27 4.56
N GLY A 20 -0.85 9.95 4.50
CA GLY A 20 0.36 9.31 3.98
C GLY A 20 0.35 9.17 2.45
N TYR A 21 1.46 8.69 1.87
CA TYR A 21 1.62 8.52 0.42
C TYR A 21 0.51 7.70 -0.25
N ILE A 22 0.35 6.44 0.17
CA ILE A 22 -0.66 5.54 -0.43
C ILE A 22 -2.08 5.99 -0.04
N GLY A 23 -2.30 6.31 1.25
CA GLY A 23 -3.61 6.69 1.76
C GLY A 23 -4.19 7.94 1.09
N SER A 24 -3.39 8.97 0.87
CA SER A 24 -3.84 10.20 0.18
C SER A 24 -4.14 9.97 -1.30
N THR A 25 -3.37 9.10 -1.94
CA THR A 25 -3.62 8.69 -3.34
C THR A 25 -4.93 7.88 -3.43
N ILE A 26 -5.22 7.04 -2.43
CA ILE A 26 -6.52 6.35 -2.30
C ILE A 26 -7.65 7.35 -2.11
N CYS A 27 -7.51 8.36 -1.24
CA CYS A 27 -8.52 9.41 -1.07
C CYS A 27 -8.81 10.12 -2.39
N SER A 28 -7.77 10.47 -3.14
CA SER A 28 -7.87 11.09 -4.45
C SER A 28 -8.57 10.19 -5.49
N ALA A 29 -8.29 8.88 -5.46
CA ALA A 29 -8.95 7.90 -6.34
C ALA A 29 -10.43 7.66 -5.98
N LEU A 30 -10.76 7.65 -4.68
CA LEU A 30 -12.13 7.58 -4.19
C LEU A 30 -12.94 8.79 -4.64
N GLU A 31 -12.41 10.00 -4.45
CA GLU A 31 -13.04 11.25 -4.89
C GLU A 31 -13.27 11.26 -6.40
N ASP A 32 -12.26 10.91 -7.20
CA ASP A 32 -12.36 10.83 -8.65
C ASP A 32 -13.39 9.78 -9.13
N SER A 33 -13.73 8.81 -8.27
CA SER A 33 -14.74 7.76 -8.52
C SER A 33 -16.12 8.08 -7.94
N GLY A 34 -16.29 9.26 -7.32
CA GLY A 34 -17.56 9.72 -6.76
C GLY A 34 -17.85 9.26 -5.33
N HIS A 35 -16.86 8.69 -4.63
CA HIS A 35 -16.95 8.37 -3.20
C HIS A 35 -16.44 9.54 -2.34
N SER A 36 -16.80 9.56 -1.06
CA SER A 36 -16.46 10.62 -0.11
C SER A 36 -15.48 10.10 0.95
N PRO A 37 -14.16 10.34 0.81
CA PRO A 37 -13.20 9.95 1.83
C PRO A 37 -13.30 10.86 3.08
N VAL A 38 -13.14 10.24 4.25
CA VAL A 38 -12.96 10.89 5.56
C VAL A 38 -11.62 10.42 6.11
N VAL A 39 -10.72 11.33 6.45
CA VAL A 39 -9.34 10.99 6.82
C VAL A 39 -9.17 10.95 8.33
N LEU A 40 -8.59 9.86 8.83
CA LEU A 40 -8.03 9.77 10.18
C LEU A 40 -6.52 9.58 10.11
N ASP A 41 -5.74 10.50 10.66
CA ASP A 41 -4.28 10.42 10.64
C ASP A 41 -3.66 11.08 11.88
N SER A 42 -2.60 10.50 12.43
CA SER A 42 -1.86 11.09 13.55
C SER A 42 -0.81 12.10 13.10
N LEU A 43 -0.53 12.16 11.79
CA LEU A 43 0.51 12.97 11.15
C LEU A 43 1.93 12.64 11.61
N VAL A 44 2.14 11.45 12.21
CA VAL A 44 3.49 10.97 12.57
C VAL A 44 4.38 10.88 11.33
N ASN A 45 3.84 10.32 10.24
CA ASN A 45 4.50 10.25 8.92
C ASN A 45 3.63 10.83 7.80
N GLY A 46 2.42 11.29 8.12
CA GLY A 46 1.49 11.89 7.15
C GLY A 46 1.71 13.39 7.02
N HIS A 47 1.36 13.94 5.86
CA HIS A 47 1.41 15.37 5.59
C HIS A 47 0.01 15.94 5.52
N GLU A 48 -0.30 16.88 6.41
CA GLU A 48 -1.62 17.52 6.46
C GLU A 48 -2.04 18.14 5.12
N ALA A 49 -1.08 18.60 4.32
CA ALA A 49 -1.33 19.11 2.96
C ALA A 49 -2.07 18.10 2.06
N PHE A 50 -1.84 16.80 2.24
CA PHE A 50 -2.47 15.74 1.45
C PHE A 50 -3.91 15.44 1.84
N ALA A 51 -4.34 15.87 3.03
CA ALA A 51 -5.71 15.65 3.50
C ALA A 51 -6.60 16.91 3.38
N ARG A 52 -6.09 18.04 2.87
CA ARG A 52 -6.80 19.34 2.86
C ARG A 52 -8.13 19.33 2.10
N ALA A 53 -8.29 18.44 1.13
CA ALA A 53 -9.52 18.32 0.35
C ALA A 53 -10.63 17.55 1.08
N HIS A 54 -10.35 16.97 2.25
CA HIS A 54 -11.24 16.03 2.92
C HIS A 54 -11.38 16.38 4.42
N PRO A 55 -12.48 15.95 5.08
CA PRO A 55 -12.56 16.00 6.54
C PRO A 55 -11.37 15.26 7.15
N LEU A 56 -10.58 15.94 7.98
CA LEU A 56 -9.39 15.40 8.64
C LEU A 56 -9.59 15.39 10.15
N TYR A 57 -9.53 14.19 10.71
CA TYR A 57 -9.50 13.95 12.15
C TYR A 57 -8.06 13.62 12.54
N LYS A 58 -7.46 14.48 13.36
CA LYS A 58 -6.10 14.28 13.85
C LYS A 58 -6.12 13.40 15.10
N GLY A 59 -5.59 12.19 15.01
CA GLY A 59 -5.66 11.24 16.11
C GLY A 59 -4.98 9.90 15.86
N ASP A 60 -4.78 9.15 16.94
CA ASP A 60 -4.32 7.76 16.90
C ASP A 60 -5.52 6.84 16.59
N ILE A 61 -5.34 5.81 15.76
CA ILE A 61 -6.38 4.84 15.42
C ILE A 61 -6.92 4.06 16.63
N ALA A 62 -6.15 4.02 17.70
CA ALA A 62 -6.52 3.38 18.96
C ALA A 62 -7.21 4.35 19.95
N ALA A 63 -7.45 5.61 19.57
CA ALA A 63 -8.03 6.62 20.46
C ALA A 63 -9.58 6.61 20.36
N PRO A 64 -10.31 6.12 21.39
CA PRO A 64 -11.76 5.95 21.28
C PRO A 64 -12.52 7.25 21.05
N GLY A 65 -12.07 8.34 21.67
CA GLY A 65 -12.73 9.65 21.52
C GLY A 65 -12.75 10.17 20.09
N VAL A 66 -11.67 9.94 19.32
CA VAL A 66 -11.59 10.38 17.92
C VAL A 66 -12.48 9.51 17.04
N ILE A 67 -12.51 8.19 17.28
CA ILE A 67 -13.37 7.28 16.53
C ILE A 67 -14.85 7.58 16.78
N SER A 68 -15.25 7.76 18.05
CA SER A 68 -16.63 8.13 18.38
C SER A 68 -17.02 9.46 17.72
N GLN A 69 -16.15 10.48 17.76
CA GLN A 69 -16.41 11.75 17.08
C GLN A 69 -16.65 11.56 15.57
N ILE A 70 -15.80 10.76 14.90
CA ILE A 70 -15.96 10.49 13.46
C ILE A 70 -17.33 9.88 13.16
N PHE A 71 -17.75 8.87 13.91
CA PHE A 71 -19.04 8.19 13.66
C PHE A 71 -20.25 9.01 14.12
N GLU A 72 -20.09 9.94 15.07
CA GLU A 72 -21.13 10.93 15.41
C GLU A 72 -21.35 11.94 14.28
N GLU A 73 -20.27 12.44 13.67
CA GLU A 73 -20.32 13.43 12.58
C GLU A 73 -20.57 12.80 11.20
N HIS A 74 -20.25 11.52 11.04
CA HIS A 74 -20.38 10.74 9.81
C HIS A 74 -21.02 9.36 10.06
N PRO A 75 -22.29 9.31 10.51
CA PRO A 75 -22.97 8.06 10.85
C PRO A 75 -23.25 7.16 9.63
N ASP A 76 -23.05 7.66 8.42
CA ASP A 76 -23.20 6.96 7.14
C ASP A 76 -21.90 6.32 6.62
N ILE A 77 -20.83 6.28 7.43
CA ILE A 77 -19.62 5.53 7.10
C ILE A 77 -19.90 4.02 7.22
N GLU A 78 -19.87 3.33 6.08
CA GLU A 78 -20.04 1.88 6.00
C GLU A 78 -18.73 1.15 5.70
N PHE A 79 -17.72 1.87 5.22
CA PHE A 79 -16.44 1.34 4.75
C PHE A 79 -15.26 1.98 5.47
N THR A 80 -14.26 1.16 5.78
CA THR A 80 -12.95 1.63 6.22
C THR A 80 -11.83 1.05 5.36
N ILE A 81 -10.97 1.92 4.83
CA ILE A 81 -9.69 1.55 4.25
C ILE A 81 -8.61 1.85 5.29
N HIS A 82 -7.98 0.79 5.81
CA HIS A 82 -7.01 0.90 6.88
C HIS A 82 -5.57 0.90 6.33
N CYS A 83 -4.99 2.09 6.15
CA CYS A 83 -3.59 2.28 5.72
C CYS A 83 -2.63 2.68 6.87
N ALA A 84 -3.17 3.04 8.04
CA ALA A 84 -2.36 3.55 9.16
C ALA A 84 -1.46 2.46 9.75
N ALA A 85 -0.18 2.48 9.40
CA ALA A 85 0.85 1.60 9.94
C ALA A 85 2.24 2.25 9.85
N LEU A 86 3.12 1.94 10.79
CA LEU A 86 4.55 2.14 10.61
C LEU A 86 5.06 1.12 9.57
N ALA A 87 5.88 1.56 8.61
CA ALA A 87 6.24 0.76 7.44
C ALA A 87 7.74 0.65 7.13
N VAL A 88 8.61 1.33 7.89
CA VAL A 88 10.05 1.35 7.62
C VAL A 88 10.71 0.10 8.20
N VAL A 89 11.13 -0.82 7.33
CA VAL A 89 11.66 -2.13 7.74
C VAL A 89 12.87 -2.02 8.69
N PRO A 90 13.92 -1.23 8.40
CA PRO A 90 15.05 -1.07 9.32
C PRO A 90 14.64 -0.57 10.71
N ASP A 91 13.77 0.45 10.77
CA ASP A 91 13.24 0.99 12.02
C ASP A 91 12.50 -0.07 12.83
N SER A 92 11.77 -0.97 12.18
CA SER A 92 11.03 -2.02 12.86
C SER A 92 11.94 -3.00 13.60
N VAL A 93 13.16 -3.23 13.10
CA VAL A 93 14.16 -4.07 13.75
C VAL A 93 14.74 -3.37 14.97
N GLY A 94 14.98 -2.05 14.88
CA GLY A 94 15.50 -1.25 15.99
C GLY A 94 14.46 -0.94 17.07
N ARG A 95 13.18 -0.81 16.70
CA ARG A 95 12.07 -0.37 17.57
C ARG A 95 10.84 -1.29 17.48
N PRO A 96 10.97 -2.60 17.72
CA PRO A 96 9.89 -3.56 17.45
C PRO A 96 8.62 -3.31 18.28
N TYR A 97 8.76 -2.82 19.52
CA TYR A 97 7.61 -2.49 20.38
C TYR A 97 6.68 -1.45 19.74
N GLU A 98 7.23 -0.38 19.15
CA GLU A 98 6.43 0.68 18.52
C GLU A 98 5.62 0.13 17.34
N TYR A 99 6.21 -0.79 16.56
CA TYR A 99 5.55 -1.43 15.44
C TYR A 99 4.41 -2.35 15.89
N TYR A 100 4.62 -3.19 16.92
CA TYR A 100 3.53 -4.04 17.42
C TYR A 100 2.41 -3.22 18.08
N ARG A 101 2.76 -2.21 18.90
CA ARG A 101 1.77 -1.33 19.53
C ARG A 101 0.95 -0.58 18.49
N ASN A 102 1.58 -0.02 17.46
CA ASN A 102 0.88 0.73 16.43
C ASN A 102 0.10 -0.18 15.48
N ASN A 103 0.77 -1.16 14.87
CA ASN A 103 0.22 -1.91 13.75
C ASN A 103 -0.67 -3.08 14.18
N VAL A 104 -0.42 -3.69 15.35
CA VAL A 104 -1.22 -4.83 15.84
C VAL A 104 -2.23 -4.35 16.86
N THR A 105 -1.79 -3.83 18.00
CA THR A 105 -2.70 -3.39 19.07
C THR A 105 -3.59 -2.23 18.62
N GLY A 106 -3.05 -1.25 17.91
CA GLY A 106 -3.85 -0.13 17.39
C GLY A 106 -4.91 -0.58 16.39
N SER A 107 -4.58 -1.52 15.51
CA SER A 107 -5.53 -2.11 14.57
C SER A 107 -6.60 -2.95 15.28
N ALA A 108 -6.24 -3.67 16.35
CA ALA A 108 -7.19 -4.43 17.15
C ALA A 108 -8.27 -3.53 17.75
N GLU A 109 -7.84 -2.42 18.36
CA GLU A 109 -8.75 -1.41 18.92
C GLU A 109 -9.59 -0.76 17.84
N LEU A 110 -8.98 -0.39 16.70
CA LEU A 110 -9.71 0.15 15.56
C LEU A 110 -10.83 -0.80 15.11
N PHE A 111 -10.50 -2.06 14.80
CA PHE A 111 -11.48 -3.02 14.28
C PHE A 111 -12.60 -3.32 15.30
N ARG A 112 -12.28 -3.35 16.60
CA ARG A 112 -13.29 -3.49 17.66
C ARG A 112 -14.25 -2.31 17.64
N MET A 113 -13.73 -1.09 17.58
CA MET A 113 -14.54 0.13 17.56
C MET A 113 -15.34 0.27 16.25
N LEU A 114 -14.78 -0.11 15.10
CA LEU A 114 -15.52 -0.14 13.83
C LEU A 114 -16.75 -1.05 13.93
N ALA A 115 -16.58 -2.25 14.49
CA ALA A 115 -17.67 -3.20 14.69
C ALA A 115 -18.74 -2.65 15.65
N GLU A 116 -18.34 -1.99 16.75
CA GLU A 116 -19.25 -1.35 17.71
C GLU A 116 -20.09 -0.22 17.10
N HIS A 117 -19.53 0.52 16.14
CA HIS A 117 -20.23 1.60 15.42
C HIS A 117 -20.95 1.10 14.16
N GLY A 118 -20.96 -0.20 13.89
CA GLY A 118 -21.67 -0.78 12.74
C GLY A 118 -20.95 -0.67 11.39
N CYS A 119 -19.70 -0.22 11.36
CA CYS A 119 -18.86 -0.21 10.16
C CYS A 119 -18.31 -1.61 9.91
N ARG A 120 -18.91 -2.33 8.94
CA ARG A 120 -18.66 -3.76 8.72
C ARG A 120 -17.76 -4.08 7.53
N ASN A 121 -17.46 -3.10 6.68
CA ASN A 121 -16.66 -3.32 5.48
C ASN A 121 -15.24 -2.78 5.69
N VAL A 122 -14.24 -3.66 5.66
CA VAL A 122 -12.84 -3.29 5.91
C VAL A 122 -11.97 -3.70 4.73
N VAL A 123 -11.21 -2.76 4.20
CA VAL A 123 -10.13 -3.01 3.26
C VAL A 123 -8.81 -2.74 3.98
N PHE A 124 -8.03 -3.77 4.21
CA PHE A 124 -6.77 -3.68 4.93
C PHE A 124 -5.58 -3.60 3.98
N SER A 125 -4.73 -2.59 4.19
CA SER A 125 -3.43 -2.49 3.55
C SER A 125 -2.43 -3.47 4.15
N SER A 126 -2.28 -4.65 3.54
CA SER A 126 -1.27 -5.63 3.89
C SER A 126 -0.01 -5.49 3.03
N SER A 127 0.84 -6.51 2.94
CA SER A 127 2.12 -6.44 2.25
C SER A 127 2.53 -7.76 1.63
N ALA A 128 3.25 -7.71 0.50
CA ALA A 128 3.94 -8.87 -0.04
C ALA A 128 5.16 -9.31 0.78
N ALA A 129 5.65 -8.49 1.72
CA ALA A 129 6.78 -8.82 2.60
C ALA A 129 6.48 -10.00 3.56
N LEU A 130 5.24 -10.48 3.56
CA LEU A 130 4.79 -11.65 4.31
C LEU A 130 5.29 -12.97 3.70
N TYR A 131 5.43 -13.01 2.37
CA TYR A 131 5.72 -14.24 1.65
C TYR A 131 7.13 -14.77 1.92
N ASP A 132 7.25 -16.09 1.95
CA ASP A 132 8.54 -16.76 1.84
C ASP A 132 9.00 -16.82 0.38
N ASN A 133 10.26 -17.15 0.16
CA ASN A 133 10.77 -17.41 -1.17
C ASN A 133 10.17 -18.71 -1.73
N VAL A 134 9.67 -18.65 -2.97
CA VAL A 134 9.14 -19.81 -3.69
C VAL A 134 9.93 -20.04 -4.99
N PRO A 135 9.97 -21.28 -5.52
CA PRO A 135 10.57 -21.54 -6.82
C PRO A 135 9.99 -20.64 -7.91
N GLY A 136 10.85 -19.96 -8.67
CA GLY A 136 10.43 -19.03 -9.73
C GLY A 136 9.98 -17.64 -9.25
N PHE A 137 10.01 -17.38 -7.93
CA PHE A 137 9.72 -16.09 -7.27
C PHE A 137 8.31 -15.52 -7.45
N MET A 138 7.46 -16.13 -8.28
CA MET A 138 6.05 -15.73 -8.41
C MET A 138 5.24 -16.32 -7.25
N VAL A 139 4.60 -15.47 -6.46
CA VAL A 139 3.78 -15.89 -5.31
C VAL A 139 2.29 -15.67 -5.58
N THR A 140 1.50 -16.64 -5.15
CA THR A 140 0.04 -16.57 -5.07
C THR A 140 -0.40 -16.25 -3.64
N GLU A 141 -1.68 -15.99 -3.42
CA GLU A 141 -2.25 -15.78 -2.09
C GLU A 141 -2.04 -16.97 -1.15
N ASP A 142 -1.98 -18.18 -1.71
CA ASP A 142 -1.83 -19.44 -0.98
C ASP A 142 -0.36 -19.86 -0.79
N SER A 143 0.58 -19.03 -1.28
CA SER A 143 2.01 -19.25 -1.07
C SER A 143 2.39 -19.11 0.39
N PRO A 144 3.40 -19.85 0.88
CA PRO A 144 3.80 -19.84 2.28
C PRO A 144 4.23 -18.43 2.72
N THR A 145 3.83 -18.05 3.94
CA THR A 145 4.25 -16.79 4.57
C THR A 145 5.34 -17.05 5.61
N ARG A 146 6.47 -16.35 5.49
CA ARG A 146 7.58 -16.39 6.45
C ARG A 146 8.18 -14.99 6.64
N PRO A 147 7.45 -14.08 7.33
CA PRO A 147 7.89 -12.69 7.48
C PRO A 147 9.24 -12.59 8.20
N GLN A 148 10.18 -11.85 7.61
CA GLN A 148 11.56 -11.74 8.11
C GLN A 148 11.79 -10.53 9.04
N SER A 149 10.89 -9.54 9.06
CA SER A 149 11.02 -8.33 9.89
C SER A 149 9.87 -8.18 10.90
N PRO A 150 10.04 -7.41 11.99
CA PRO A 150 8.92 -7.02 12.87
C PRO A 150 7.82 -6.27 12.11
N TYR A 151 8.23 -5.37 11.20
CA TYR A 151 7.63 -5.13 9.88
C TYR A 151 6.49 -6.06 9.47
N ALA A 152 6.91 -7.04 8.70
CA ALA A 152 6.05 -8.02 8.06
C ALA A 152 5.30 -8.87 9.10
N ARG A 153 5.93 -9.21 10.24
CA ARG A 153 5.25 -9.96 11.31
C ARG A 153 4.02 -9.23 11.84
N SER A 154 4.12 -7.91 12.03
CA SER A 154 2.98 -7.10 12.47
C SER A 154 1.82 -7.16 11.47
N LYS A 155 2.10 -7.08 10.16
CA LYS A 155 1.07 -7.19 9.12
C LYS A 155 0.40 -8.57 9.10
N LEU A 156 1.17 -9.66 9.24
CA LEU A 156 0.62 -11.01 9.31
C LEU A 156 -0.27 -11.20 10.54
N MET A 157 0.17 -10.72 11.72
CA MET A 157 -0.63 -10.76 12.94
C MET A 157 -1.94 -9.98 12.77
N THR A 158 -1.92 -8.83 12.12
CA THR A 158 -3.13 -8.06 11.82
C THR A 158 -4.06 -8.79 10.84
N GLU A 159 -3.53 -9.51 9.84
CA GLU A 159 -4.37 -10.35 8.97
C GLU A 159 -5.06 -11.48 9.74
N MET A 160 -4.32 -12.22 10.56
CA MET A 160 -4.88 -13.32 11.38
C MET A 160 -5.98 -12.80 12.31
N MET A 161 -5.71 -11.68 12.99
CA MET A 161 -6.68 -11.04 13.86
C MET A 161 -7.91 -10.56 13.09
N LEU A 162 -7.73 -9.92 11.92
CA LEU A 162 -8.84 -9.43 11.12
C LEU A 162 -9.70 -10.59 10.58
N GLU A 163 -9.10 -11.73 10.25
CA GLU A 163 -9.82 -12.96 9.88
C GLU A 163 -10.71 -13.47 11.02
N ASP A 164 -10.16 -13.60 12.23
CA ASP A 164 -10.92 -14.00 13.43
C ASP A 164 -12.07 -13.02 13.73
N MET A 165 -11.80 -11.71 13.58
CA MET A 165 -12.78 -10.65 13.80
C MET A 165 -13.85 -10.62 12.71
N ALA A 166 -13.53 -10.92 11.46
CA ALA A 166 -14.51 -11.02 10.39
C ALA A 166 -15.53 -12.13 10.66
N ALA A 167 -15.06 -13.28 11.13
CA ALA A 167 -15.92 -14.39 11.55
C ALA A 167 -16.78 -14.05 12.79
N SER A 168 -16.20 -13.36 13.77
CA SER A 168 -16.85 -13.13 15.08
C SER A 168 -17.78 -11.91 15.12
N TYR A 169 -17.44 -10.85 14.39
CA TYR A 169 -18.16 -9.58 14.39
C TYR A 169 -18.96 -9.33 13.10
N GLY A 170 -18.94 -10.28 12.16
CA GLY A 170 -19.68 -10.18 10.92
C GLY A 170 -19.16 -9.06 10.01
N LEU A 171 -17.83 -8.99 9.86
CA LEU A 171 -17.16 -8.06 8.94
C LEU A 171 -16.98 -8.71 7.57
N LYS A 172 -17.05 -7.90 6.52
CA LYS A 172 -16.50 -8.23 5.19
C LYS A 172 -15.13 -7.59 5.10
N ALA A 173 -14.09 -8.41 5.08
CA ALA A 173 -12.71 -7.95 5.17
C ALA A 173 -11.87 -8.41 3.98
N ILE A 174 -11.30 -7.46 3.24
CA ILE A 174 -10.36 -7.72 2.15
C ILE A 174 -8.97 -7.29 2.61
N SER A 175 -8.04 -8.23 2.72
CA SER A 175 -6.62 -7.93 2.89
C SER A 175 -5.93 -7.81 1.53
N LEU A 176 -5.45 -6.62 1.21
CA LEU A 176 -4.73 -6.33 -0.02
C LEU A 176 -3.22 -6.44 0.23
N ARG A 177 -2.61 -7.53 -0.21
CA ARG A 177 -1.16 -7.73 -0.14
C ARG A 177 -0.52 -7.11 -1.37
N TYR A 178 -0.22 -5.82 -1.29
CA TYR A 178 0.47 -5.14 -2.38
C TYR A 178 1.99 -5.27 -2.30
N PHE A 179 2.61 -5.21 -3.48
CA PHE A 179 4.06 -5.33 -3.65
C PHE A 179 4.74 -3.96 -3.50
N ASN A 180 5.47 -3.47 -4.50
CA ASN A 180 6.32 -2.29 -4.35
C ASN A 180 5.67 -1.11 -5.09
N PRO A 181 4.85 -0.27 -4.43
CA PRO A 181 4.25 0.89 -5.06
C PRO A 181 5.31 1.93 -5.45
N ILE A 182 5.17 2.48 -6.66
CA ILE A 182 6.04 3.52 -7.23
C ILE A 182 5.19 4.62 -7.89
N GLY A 183 5.83 5.75 -8.20
CA GLY A 183 5.18 6.88 -8.87
C GLY A 183 4.57 7.88 -7.92
N ALA A 184 3.57 8.60 -8.42
CA ALA A 184 2.81 9.60 -7.70
C ALA A 184 1.36 9.61 -8.20
N ASP A 185 0.50 10.44 -7.61
CA ASP A 185 -0.78 10.75 -8.24
C ASP A 185 -0.51 11.42 -9.61
N PRO A 186 -1.12 10.97 -10.73
CA PRO A 186 -0.89 11.56 -12.06
C PRO A 186 -1.29 13.04 -12.17
N LYS A 187 -2.18 13.53 -11.30
CA LYS A 187 -2.53 14.96 -11.16
C LYS A 187 -1.59 15.69 -10.19
N LEU A 188 -0.58 15.01 -9.65
CA LEU A 188 0.40 15.49 -8.67
C LEU A 188 -0.26 16.09 -7.43
N ARG A 189 -1.35 15.46 -6.94
CA ARG A 189 -2.01 15.84 -5.68
C ARG A 189 -1.26 15.30 -4.46
N SER A 190 -0.70 14.11 -4.61
CA SER A 190 0.08 13.39 -3.61
C SER A 190 1.22 12.62 -4.27
N GLY A 191 2.22 12.28 -3.48
CA GLY A 191 3.34 11.44 -3.87
C GLY A 191 4.19 11.10 -2.66
N GLN A 192 5.29 10.38 -2.86
CA GLN A 192 6.16 10.02 -1.76
C GLN A 192 6.84 11.27 -1.18
N VAL A 193 6.74 11.45 0.13
CA VAL A 193 7.47 12.48 0.87
C VAL A 193 8.14 11.76 2.05
N GLN A 194 9.44 11.56 1.94
CA GLN A 194 10.28 11.02 3.01
C GLN A 194 11.56 11.84 3.06
N ARG A 195 12.00 12.20 4.28
CA ARG A 195 13.25 12.93 4.49
C ARG A 195 14.47 12.18 3.95
N GLU A 196 14.43 10.84 4.00
CA GLU A 196 15.44 9.96 3.44
C GLU A 196 14.73 8.86 2.66
N ALA A 197 14.96 8.78 1.35
CA ALA A 197 14.36 7.74 0.54
C ALA A 197 14.91 6.36 0.93
N THR A 198 13.98 5.44 1.22
CA THR A 198 14.27 4.02 1.46
C THR A 198 13.86 3.12 0.29
N GLN A 199 12.98 3.62 -0.59
CA GLN A 199 12.46 2.90 -1.75
C GLN A 199 13.29 3.20 -2.99
N ILE A 200 13.59 2.16 -3.78
CA ILE A 200 14.52 2.22 -4.90
C ILE A 200 14.25 3.36 -5.90
N VAL A 201 13.00 3.58 -6.33
CA VAL A 201 12.69 4.64 -7.30
C VAL A 201 12.98 6.01 -6.72
N ASN A 202 12.64 6.25 -5.46
CA ASN A 202 12.90 7.54 -4.80
C ASN A 202 14.40 7.75 -4.54
N ILE A 203 15.14 6.68 -4.24
CA ILE A 203 16.61 6.74 -4.17
C ILE A 203 17.20 7.11 -5.54
N LEU A 204 16.69 6.53 -6.63
CA LEU A 204 17.15 6.88 -7.98
C LEU A 204 16.80 8.32 -8.35
N VAL A 205 15.65 8.84 -7.91
CA VAL A 205 15.30 10.27 -8.02
C VAL A 205 16.31 11.14 -7.26
N GLU A 206 16.67 10.80 -6.01
CA GLU A 206 17.71 11.54 -5.26
C GLU A 206 19.06 11.53 -5.99
N VAL A 207 19.45 10.41 -6.61
CA VAL A 207 20.70 10.32 -7.39
C VAL A 207 20.64 11.16 -8.65
N ALA A 208 19.51 11.13 -9.36
CA ALA A 208 19.28 11.92 -10.56
C ALA A 208 19.26 13.44 -10.27
N SER A 209 18.73 13.85 -9.11
CA SER A 209 18.71 15.24 -8.65
C SER A 209 20.04 15.71 -8.05
N GLY A 210 20.96 14.78 -7.76
CA GLY A 210 22.25 15.07 -7.12
C GLY A 210 22.21 15.16 -5.59
N ASP A 211 21.05 14.90 -4.97
CA ASP A 211 20.89 14.85 -3.51
C ASP A 211 21.57 13.62 -2.88
N ARG A 212 21.77 12.58 -3.69
CA ARG A 212 22.54 11.39 -3.34
C ARG A 212 23.66 11.15 -4.35
N PRO A 213 24.91 10.92 -3.92
CA PRO A 213 26.03 10.83 -4.86
C PRO A 213 26.04 9.56 -5.72
N ILE A 214 25.54 8.44 -5.19
CA ILE A 214 25.61 7.14 -5.87
C ILE A 214 24.47 6.21 -5.45
N PHE A 215 24.00 5.38 -6.40
CA PHE A 215 23.08 4.29 -6.13
C PHE A 215 23.84 2.99 -5.82
N GLN A 216 23.54 2.34 -4.70
CA GLN A 216 24.15 1.05 -4.34
C GLN A 216 23.27 -0.14 -4.74
N VAL A 217 23.73 -0.92 -5.71
CA VAL A 217 23.13 -2.19 -6.13
C VAL A 217 23.53 -3.26 -5.11
N THR A 218 22.65 -3.49 -4.13
CA THR A 218 22.91 -4.40 -3.00
C THR A 218 22.55 -5.84 -3.36
N GLY A 219 23.53 -6.76 -3.25
CA GLY A 219 23.37 -8.18 -3.51
C GLY A 219 23.27 -8.51 -5.01
N THR A 220 24.34 -9.09 -5.56
CA THR A 220 24.51 -9.34 -7.00
C THR A 220 24.71 -10.81 -7.36
N ASP A 221 24.52 -11.71 -6.40
CA ASP A 221 24.76 -13.16 -6.55
C ASP A 221 23.48 -14.00 -6.28
N TRP A 222 22.30 -13.41 -6.44
CA TRP A 222 21.03 -14.12 -6.32
C TRP A 222 20.77 -15.04 -7.53
N PRO A 223 19.97 -16.12 -7.39
CA PRO A 223 19.58 -16.97 -8.50
C PRO A 223 18.47 -16.33 -9.37
N THR A 224 18.66 -15.05 -9.72
CA THR A 224 17.82 -14.28 -10.65
C THR A 224 18.58 -14.11 -11.97
N ARG A 225 17.91 -13.58 -13.00
CA ARG A 225 18.46 -13.51 -14.36
C ARG A 225 19.70 -12.60 -14.52
N ASP A 226 19.95 -11.68 -13.60
CA ASP A 226 21.12 -10.78 -13.63
C ASP A 226 21.87 -10.73 -12.29
N GLY A 227 21.60 -11.68 -11.40
CA GLY A 227 22.19 -11.76 -10.06
C GLY A 227 21.60 -10.80 -9.03
N THR A 228 20.81 -9.80 -9.44
CA THR A 228 20.26 -8.80 -8.51
C THR A 228 18.87 -9.14 -8.01
N GLY A 229 18.46 -8.53 -6.90
CA GLY A 229 17.14 -8.75 -6.32
C GLY A 229 16.00 -8.48 -7.31
N ILE A 230 14.93 -9.27 -7.24
CA ILE A 230 13.73 -9.16 -8.10
C ILE A 230 12.53 -8.71 -7.28
N ARG A 231 11.75 -7.75 -7.80
CA ARG A 231 10.56 -7.20 -7.13
C ARG A 231 9.47 -6.92 -8.16
N ASP A 232 8.22 -6.94 -7.72
CA ASP A 232 7.09 -6.45 -8.51
C ASP A 232 6.85 -4.96 -8.19
N TYR A 233 6.97 -4.11 -9.19
CA TYR A 233 6.70 -2.68 -9.07
C TYR A 233 5.33 -2.36 -9.67
N ILE A 234 4.50 -1.68 -8.88
CA ILE A 234 3.13 -1.33 -9.23
C ILE A 234 2.97 0.19 -9.15
N HIS A 235 2.30 0.80 -10.13
CA HIS A 235 2.00 2.22 -10.05
C HIS A 235 1.04 2.51 -8.88
N VAL A 236 1.34 3.51 -8.06
CA VAL A 236 0.53 3.85 -6.87
C VAL A 236 -0.91 4.24 -7.23
N TRP A 237 -1.11 4.86 -8.39
CA TRP A 237 -2.44 5.14 -8.92
C TRP A 237 -3.23 3.85 -9.21
N ASP A 238 -2.64 2.86 -9.87
CA ASP A 238 -3.30 1.57 -10.12
C ASP A 238 -3.59 0.84 -8.80
N LEU A 239 -2.67 0.90 -7.84
CA LEU A 239 -2.86 0.40 -6.49
C LEU A 239 -4.06 1.10 -5.80
N ALA A 240 -4.18 2.42 -5.90
CA ALA A 240 -5.29 3.18 -5.34
C ALA A 240 -6.62 2.79 -6.01
N GLN A 241 -6.63 2.60 -7.33
CA GLN A 241 -7.80 2.11 -8.08
C GLN A 241 -8.23 0.70 -7.63
N ALA A 242 -7.29 -0.17 -7.22
CA ALA A 242 -7.64 -1.47 -6.64
C ALA A 242 -8.44 -1.34 -5.33
N HIS A 243 -8.11 -0.34 -4.50
CA HIS A 243 -8.84 -0.08 -3.25
C HIS A 243 -10.26 0.43 -3.54
N VAL A 244 -10.42 1.29 -4.56
CA VAL A 244 -11.75 1.69 -5.04
C VAL A 244 -12.54 0.46 -5.48
N LYS A 245 -11.93 -0.44 -6.27
CA LYS A 245 -12.60 -1.69 -6.68
C LYS A 245 -12.94 -2.60 -5.51
N ALA A 246 -12.09 -2.66 -4.48
CA ALA A 246 -12.39 -3.42 -3.27
C ALA A 246 -13.62 -2.87 -2.53
N VAL A 247 -13.81 -1.54 -2.50
CA VAL A 247 -15.03 -0.90 -1.96
C VAL A 247 -16.24 -1.22 -2.84
N GLU A 248 -16.16 -0.96 -4.15
CA GLU A 248 -17.28 -1.13 -5.09
C GLU A 248 -17.75 -2.58 -5.24
N ARG A 249 -16.84 -3.55 -5.05
CA ARG A 249 -17.09 -4.98 -5.31
C ARG A 249 -17.23 -5.82 -4.04
N ILE A 250 -17.23 -5.21 -2.85
CA ILE A 250 -17.17 -5.98 -1.60
C ILE A 250 -18.30 -7.00 -1.47
N ASP A 251 -19.50 -6.68 -1.95
CA ASP A 251 -20.63 -7.59 -1.93
C ASP A 251 -20.48 -8.76 -2.91
N ASP A 252 -19.90 -8.52 -4.08
CA ASP A 252 -19.59 -9.58 -5.06
C ASP A 252 -18.49 -10.51 -4.56
N VAL A 253 -17.53 -9.98 -3.80
CA VAL A 253 -16.46 -10.74 -3.16
C VAL A 253 -17.01 -11.64 -2.05
N PHE A 254 -18.11 -11.21 -1.41
CA PHE A 254 -18.74 -11.86 -0.26
C PHE A 254 -20.26 -12.08 -0.48
N PRO A 255 -20.65 -12.90 -1.47
CA PRO A 255 -22.06 -13.11 -1.81
C PRO A 255 -22.82 -13.85 -0.72
N ASP A 256 -22.11 -14.69 0.05
CA ASP A 256 -22.69 -15.52 1.12
C ASP A 256 -22.67 -14.84 2.51
N GLY A 257 -22.29 -13.56 2.58
CA GLY A 257 -22.22 -12.79 3.82
C GLY A 257 -20.79 -12.56 4.34
N PRO A 258 -20.63 -12.16 5.61
CA PRO A 258 -19.33 -11.80 6.20
C PRO A 258 -18.23 -12.84 6.01
N GLY A 259 -16.99 -12.37 5.93
CA GLY A 259 -15.83 -13.22 5.75
C GLY A 259 -14.54 -12.44 5.52
N PHE A 260 -13.46 -13.18 5.29
CA PHE A 260 -12.14 -12.65 5.03
C PHE A 260 -11.58 -13.20 3.71
N LYS A 261 -10.94 -12.34 2.91
CA LYS A 261 -10.19 -12.76 1.72
C LYS A 261 -8.89 -11.98 1.59
N ILE A 262 -7.87 -12.69 1.12
CA ILE A 262 -6.58 -12.11 0.74
C ILE A 262 -6.56 -11.97 -0.78
N ILE A 263 -6.04 -10.84 -1.26
CA ILE A 263 -5.84 -10.55 -2.69
C ILE A 263 -4.47 -9.89 -2.89
N ASN A 264 -3.66 -10.43 -3.78
CA ASN A 264 -2.38 -9.84 -4.19
C ASN A 264 -2.60 -8.68 -5.16
N LEU A 265 -1.86 -7.60 -4.96
CA LEU A 265 -1.84 -6.46 -5.89
C LEU A 265 -0.41 -6.22 -6.38
N GLY A 266 -0.17 -6.60 -7.63
CA GLY A 266 1.08 -6.38 -8.34
C GLY A 266 0.84 -6.33 -9.84
N SER A 267 1.88 -5.99 -10.60
CA SER A 267 1.85 -5.98 -12.05
C SER A 267 1.90 -7.38 -12.67
N GLY A 268 2.32 -8.39 -11.90
CA GLY A 268 2.59 -9.73 -12.42
C GLY A 268 3.98 -9.86 -13.03
N ASN A 269 4.75 -8.78 -13.09
CA ASN A 269 6.07 -8.72 -13.71
C ASN A 269 7.15 -8.56 -12.63
N GLY A 270 7.96 -9.59 -12.43
CA GLY A 270 9.16 -9.47 -11.62
C GLY A 270 10.23 -8.70 -12.37
N VAL A 271 10.72 -7.59 -11.79
CA VAL A 271 11.75 -6.70 -12.33
C VAL A 271 12.97 -6.74 -11.42
N THR A 272 14.16 -6.89 -11.99
CA THR A 272 15.40 -6.90 -11.22
C THR A 272 15.90 -5.50 -10.88
N VAL A 273 16.84 -5.37 -9.94
CA VAL A 273 17.45 -4.07 -9.60
C VAL A 273 18.10 -3.43 -10.82
N ARG A 274 18.87 -4.18 -11.63
CA ARG A 274 19.51 -3.58 -12.82
C ARG A 274 18.50 -3.19 -13.90
N GLU A 275 17.41 -3.92 -14.03
CA GLU A 275 16.36 -3.57 -14.98
C GLU A 275 15.61 -2.31 -14.60
N ILE A 276 15.27 -2.13 -13.32
CA ILE A 276 14.62 -0.88 -12.89
C ILE A 276 15.58 0.31 -13.00
N VAL A 277 16.87 0.13 -12.73
CA VAL A 277 17.89 1.17 -13.00
C VAL A 277 17.94 1.49 -14.50
N SER A 278 17.97 0.47 -15.35
CA SER A 278 17.98 0.66 -16.81
C SER A 278 16.70 1.34 -17.31
N ALA A 279 15.53 1.00 -16.74
CA ALA A 279 14.26 1.67 -17.04
C ALA A 279 14.28 3.13 -16.58
N PHE A 280 14.87 3.39 -15.42
CA PHE A 280 15.03 4.73 -14.89
C PHE A 280 15.89 5.59 -15.79
N GLU A 281 17.08 5.12 -16.18
CA GLU A 281 17.99 5.83 -17.08
C GLU A 281 17.34 6.14 -18.44
N ARG A 282 16.52 5.23 -18.98
CA ARG A 282 15.75 5.48 -20.22
C ARG A 282 14.75 6.62 -20.08
N VAL A 283 14.03 6.69 -18.96
CA VAL A 283 13.03 7.75 -18.71
C VAL A 283 13.70 9.07 -18.35
N HIS A 284 14.73 9.03 -17.51
CA HIS A 284 15.51 10.19 -17.10
C HIS A 284 16.34 10.78 -18.24
N GLY A 285 16.81 9.95 -19.18
CA GLY A 285 17.57 10.37 -20.36
C GLY A 285 19.08 10.42 -20.17
N SER A 286 19.61 10.00 -19.02
CA SER A 286 21.04 9.88 -18.78
C SER A 286 21.39 8.74 -17.82
N PRO A 287 22.60 8.16 -17.91
CA PRO A 287 23.07 7.15 -16.96
C PRO A 287 23.24 7.71 -15.55
N LEU A 288 23.01 6.89 -14.53
CA LEU A 288 23.18 7.27 -13.13
C LEU A 288 24.48 6.69 -12.53
N PRO A 289 25.16 7.42 -11.62
CA PRO A 289 26.22 6.85 -10.80
C PRO A 289 25.69 5.68 -9.97
N GLN A 290 26.30 4.49 -10.14
CA GLN A 290 25.94 3.29 -9.40
C GLN A 290 27.15 2.41 -9.11
N GLU A 291 27.12 1.66 -8.01
CA GLU A 291 28.12 0.66 -7.65
C GLU A 291 27.48 -0.59 -7.06
N ASP A 292 28.14 -1.73 -7.23
CA ASP A 292 27.73 -2.98 -6.58
C ASP A 292 28.17 -2.97 -5.11
N ALA A 293 27.30 -3.46 -4.23
CA ALA A 293 27.54 -3.55 -2.80
C ALA A 293 27.10 -4.93 -2.24
N PRO A 294 27.67 -5.38 -1.12
CA PRO A 294 27.21 -6.59 -0.45
C PRO A 294 25.70 -6.54 -0.13
N PRO A 295 25.01 -7.70 -0.05
CA PRO A 295 23.61 -7.74 0.37
C PRO A 295 23.46 -7.19 1.79
N ARG A 296 22.34 -6.53 2.07
CA ARG A 296 22.01 -6.07 3.43
C ARG A 296 21.60 -7.26 4.29
N PRO A 297 21.80 -7.20 5.62
CA PRO A 297 21.32 -8.25 6.51
C PRO A 297 19.82 -8.49 6.35
N GLY A 298 19.44 -9.72 6.01
CA GLY A 298 18.04 -10.10 5.78
C GLY A 298 17.55 -9.85 4.35
N ASP A 299 18.40 -9.39 3.42
CA ASP A 299 18.05 -9.33 2.00
C ASP A 299 17.76 -10.74 1.48
N VAL A 300 16.74 -10.82 0.63
CA VAL A 300 16.35 -12.02 -0.11
C VAL A 300 16.28 -11.66 -1.59
N ALA A 301 16.44 -12.69 -2.44
CA ALA A 301 16.29 -12.57 -3.89
C ALA A 301 14.99 -11.81 -4.24
N GLY A 302 13.86 -12.20 -3.64
CA GLY A 302 12.60 -11.45 -3.71
C GLY A 302 11.42 -12.26 -4.22
N ALA A 303 10.33 -11.55 -4.50
CA ALA A 303 9.10 -12.14 -5.01
C ALA A 303 8.35 -11.13 -5.90
N TYR A 304 7.50 -11.66 -6.78
CA TYR A 304 6.55 -10.90 -7.58
C TYR A 304 5.17 -11.57 -7.63
N ALA A 305 4.13 -10.81 -7.94
CA ALA A 305 2.76 -11.28 -7.78
C ALA A 305 2.36 -12.25 -8.89
N ASN A 306 1.53 -13.24 -8.56
CA ASN A 306 0.41 -13.59 -9.42
C ASN A 306 -0.78 -12.69 -9.02
N ALA A 307 -1.44 -12.07 -10.01
CA ALA A 307 -2.52 -11.10 -9.79
C ALA A 307 -3.89 -11.61 -10.30
N ASP A 308 -4.02 -12.91 -10.59
CA ASP A 308 -5.23 -13.48 -11.21
C ASP A 308 -6.45 -13.32 -10.30
N ARG A 309 -6.29 -13.49 -8.98
CA ARG A 309 -7.37 -13.31 -8.01
C ARG A 309 -7.88 -11.88 -7.96
N ALA A 310 -7.02 -10.88 -8.18
CA ALA A 310 -7.44 -9.48 -8.27
C ALA A 310 -8.28 -9.23 -9.53
N ALA A 311 -7.90 -9.84 -10.66
CA ALA A 311 -8.67 -9.79 -11.89
C ALA A 311 -10.03 -10.48 -11.75
N GLU A 312 -10.07 -11.66 -11.12
CA GLU A 312 -11.30 -12.43 -10.90
C GLU A 312 -12.26 -11.72 -9.94
N LEU A 313 -11.79 -11.38 -8.74
CA LEU A 313 -12.65 -10.89 -7.66
C LEU A 313 -12.97 -9.40 -7.79
N LEU A 314 -12.02 -8.57 -8.23
CA LEU A 314 -12.17 -7.12 -8.28
C LEU A 314 -12.38 -6.59 -9.70
N GLY A 315 -12.16 -7.42 -10.74
CA GLY A 315 -12.11 -6.94 -12.12
C GLY A 315 -10.96 -5.96 -12.37
N TRP A 316 -9.88 -6.08 -11.60
CA TRP A 316 -8.77 -5.12 -11.58
C TRP A 316 -7.49 -5.70 -12.20
N HIS A 317 -6.77 -4.86 -12.93
CA HIS A 317 -5.42 -5.11 -13.47
C HIS A 317 -4.65 -3.78 -13.52
N THR A 318 -3.33 -3.84 -13.46
CA THR A 318 -2.48 -2.67 -13.69
C THR A 318 -2.62 -2.17 -15.12
N ARG A 319 -2.63 -0.85 -15.30
CA ARG A 319 -2.72 -0.18 -16.60
C ARG A 319 -1.50 0.66 -16.92
N LEU A 320 -0.84 1.21 -15.90
CA LEU A 320 0.34 2.06 -16.01
C LEU A 320 1.61 1.21 -15.98
N SER A 321 2.58 1.58 -16.81
CA SER A 321 3.84 0.85 -16.90
C SER A 321 4.83 1.21 -15.79
N LEU A 322 5.93 0.45 -15.72
CA LEU A 322 7.09 0.80 -14.90
C LEU A 322 7.63 2.20 -15.25
N GLU A 323 7.77 2.49 -16.55
CA GLU A 323 8.22 3.78 -17.04
C GLU A 323 7.26 4.93 -16.70
N ASP A 324 5.94 4.70 -16.68
CA ASP A 324 4.97 5.70 -16.22
C ASP A 324 5.18 6.01 -14.73
N GLY A 325 5.37 4.98 -13.91
CA GLY A 325 5.65 5.16 -12.48
C GLY A 325 6.96 5.90 -12.22
N ILE A 326 7.99 5.66 -13.02
CA ILE A 326 9.24 6.42 -12.93
C ILE A 326 9.02 7.88 -13.33
N ARG A 327 8.29 8.13 -14.42
CA ARG A 327 7.99 9.48 -14.91
C ARG A 327 7.24 10.30 -13.87
N ASP A 328 6.21 9.72 -13.26
CA ASP A 328 5.39 10.41 -12.26
C ASP A 328 6.18 10.63 -10.96
N ALA A 329 7.07 9.71 -10.58
CA ALA A 329 7.98 9.92 -9.45
C ALA A 329 8.97 11.07 -9.70
N LEU A 330 9.56 11.16 -10.89
CA LEU A 330 10.43 12.28 -11.29
C LEU A 330 9.67 13.61 -11.26
N ALA A 331 8.49 13.67 -11.89
CA ALA A 331 7.65 14.87 -11.90
C ALA A 331 7.23 15.32 -10.49
N TRP A 332 6.96 14.36 -9.60
CA TRP A 332 6.69 14.65 -8.20
C TRP A 332 7.93 15.19 -7.47
N GLY A 333 9.10 14.61 -7.72
CA GLY A 333 10.38 15.07 -7.16
C GLY A 333 10.69 16.52 -7.53
N GLU A 334 10.44 16.92 -8.78
CA GLU A 334 10.63 18.32 -9.24
C GLU A 334 9.64 19.30 -8.59
N LYS A 335 8.40 18.87 -8.36
CA LYS A 335 7.35 19.72 -7.79
C LYS A 335 7.50 19.92 -6.28
N SER A 336 8.02 18.91 -5.58
CA SER A 336 7.91 18.82 -4.14
C SER A 336 8.85 19.77 -3.41
N SER A 337 8.34 20.94 -3.03
CA SER A 337 8.96 21.83 -2.04
C SER A 337 8.61 21.42 -0.59
N TYR A 338 8.24 20.17 -0.35
CA TYR A 338 7.84 19.65 0.95
C TYR A 338 9.08 19.28 1.77
N SER A 339 9.82 20.30 2.23
CA SER A 339 10.91 20.21 3.21
C SER A 339 10.39 20.20 4.64
#